data_AF-A0A931QUS4-F1
#
_entry.id   AF-A0A931QUS4-F1
#
_cell.length_a   1.000
_cell.length_b   1.000
_cell.length_c   1.000
_cell.angle_alpha   90.00
_cell.angle_beta   90.00
_cell.angle_gamma   90.00
#
_symmetry.space_group_name_H-M   'P 1'
#
loop_
_entity.id
_entity.type
_entity.pdbx_description
1 polymer ?
#
loop_
_entity_poly.entity_id
_entity_poly.type
_entity_poly.pdbx_seq_one_letter_code
_entity_poly.pdbx_strand_id
1 'polypeptide(L)' 'MTEIDPALIKGLAIGLGAIGPAIGVGLIGSAAVGAIGRNPEMQGRILSTAFVMAGLVDAVLAFVLLIVFTT' A
#
# COMPACT_ATOMS: atom_id res chain seq x y z
N MET A 1 35.37 -12.91 -0.60
CA MET A 1 34.36 -11.83 -0.66
C MET A 1 33.07 -12.45 -0.16
N THR A 2 32.57 -12.00 0.98
CA THR A 2 31.36 -12.55 1.61
C THR A 2 30.17 -12.20 0.72
N GLU A 3 29.62 -13.18 0.01
CA GLU A 3 28.43 -12.93 -0.79
C GLU A 3 27.25 -12.69 0.16
N ILE A 4 26.64 -11.51 0.06
CA ILE A 4 25.38 -11.22 0.74
C ILE A 4 24.31 -12.04 0.03
N ASP A 5 23.57 -12.85 0.80
CA ASP A 5 22.48 -13.68 0.28
C ASP A 5 21.46 -12.79 -0.47
N PRO A 6 21.24 -13.02 -1.78
CA PRO A 6 20.24 -12.30 -2.56
C PRO A 6 18.83 -12.36 -1.94
N ALA A 7 18.48 -13.46 -1.25
CA ALA A 7 17.20 -13.59 -0.57
C ALA A 7 17.04 -12.57 0.56
N LEU A 8 18.13 -12.25 1.27
CA LEU A 8 18.12 -11.23 2.32
C LEU A 8 17.86 -9.84 1.75
N ILE A 9 18.52 -9.49 0.63
CA ILE A 9 18.35 -8.19 -0.03
C ILE A 9 16.90 -8.04 -0.53
N LYS A 10 16.35 -9.08 -1.15
CA LYS A 10 14.96 -9.09 -1.64
C LYS A 10 13.94 -8.98 -0.50
N GLY A 11 14.16 -9.71 0.59
CA GLY A 11 13.32 -9.63 1.79
C GLY A 11 13.29 -8.22 2.39
N LEU A 12 14.46 -7.57 2.49
CA LEU A 12 14.58 -6.20 2.99
C LEU A 12 13.91 -5.19 2.05
N ALA A 13 14.08 -5.32 0.73
CA ALA A 13 13.46 -4.44 -0.25
C ALA A 13 11.92 -4.50 -0.19
N ILE A 14 11.34 -5.70 -0.10
CA ILE A 14 9.89 -5.87 0.08
C ILE A 14 9.44 -5.27 1.41
N GLY A 15 10.11 -5.64 2.51
CA GLY A 15 9.72 -5.22 3.86
C GLY A 15 9.74 -3.70 4.03
N LEU A 16 10.80 -3.04 3.56
CA LEU A 16 10.93 -1.58 3.62
C LEU A 16 9.99 -0.89 2.62
N GLY A 17 9.86 -1.45 1.41
CA GLY A 17 8.99 -0.90 0.37
C GLY A 17 7.49 -0.98 0.71
N ALA A 18 7.08 -1.92 1.56
CA ALA A 18 5.70 -2.06 2.00
C ALA A 18 5.25 -1.05 3.08
N ILE A 19 6.18 -0.36 3.76
CA ILE A 19 5.86 0.56 4.86
C ILE A 19 5.00 1.73 4.38
N GLY A 20 5.41 2.40 3.30
CA GLY A 20 4.67 3.53 2.74
C GLY A 20 3.25 3.16 2.34
N PRO A 21 3.06 2.08 1.54
CA PRO A 21 1.74 1.58 1.19
C PRO A 21 0.87 1.19 2.38
N ALA A 22 1.42 0.49 3.38
CA ALA A 22 0.69 0.12 4.58
C ALA A 22 0.16 1.34 5.34
N ILE A 23 0.98 2.38 5.48
CA ILE A 23 0.57 3.66 6.09
C ILE A 23 -0.50 4.35 5.23
N GLY A 24 -0.28 4.44 3.91
CA GLY A 24 -1.21 5.09 2.98
C GLY A 24 -2.60 4.45 3.02
N VAL A 25 -2.67 3.13 2.91
CA VAL A 25 -3.94 2.38 2.99
C VAL A 25 -4.59 2.54 4.37
N GLY A 26 -3.82 2.51 5.46
CA GLY A 26 -4.34 2.74 6.81
C GLY A 26 -4.97 4.13 6.98
N LEU A 27 -4.32 5.18 6.45
CA LEU A 27 -4.84 6.54 6.48
C LEU A 27 -6.13 6.67 5.65
N ILE A 28 -6.15 6.09 4.44
CA ILE A 28 -7.36 6.07 3.59
C ILE A 28 -8.51 5.36 4.32
N GLY A 29 -8.26 4.21 4.91
CA GLY A 29 -9.25 3.43 5.66
C GLY A 29 -9.82 4.22 6.85
N SER A 30 -8.95 4.82 7.67
CA SER A 30 -9.40 5.63 8.82
C SER A 30 -10.25 6.84 8.40
N ALA A 31 -9.86 7.54 7.33
CA ALA A 31 -10.62 8.65 6.78
C ALA A 31 -11.98 8.20 6.21
N ALA A 32 -12.01 7.07 5.50
CA ALA A 32 -13.22 6.50 4.93
C ALA A 32 -14.22 6.09 6.02
N VAL A 33 -13.77 5.34 7.04
CA VAL A 33 -14.61 4.92 8.18
C VAL A 33 -15.16 6.15 8.92
N GLY A 34 -14.32 7.15 9.19
CA GLY A 34 -14.75 8.39 9.83
C GLY A 34 -15.76 9.19 8.99
N ALA A 35 -15.60 9.21 7.67
CA ALA A 35 -16.54 9.89 6.76
C ALA A 35 -17.89 9.17 6.68
N ILE A 36 -17.88 7.83 6.61
CA ILE A 36 -19.09 6.99 6.59
C ILE A 36 -19.86 7.14 7.90
N GLY A 37 -19.18 7.14 9.04
CA GLY A 37 -19.83 7.31 10.34
C GLY A 37 -20.56 8.66 10.49
N ARG A 38 -20.07 9.72 9.82
CA ARG A 38 -20.73 11.04 9.81
C ARG A 38 -21.83 11.14 8.76
N ASN A 39 -21.70 10.43 7.63
CA ASN A 39 -22.65 10.50 6.52
C ASN A 39 -22.94 9.08 5.96
N PRO A 40 -23.79 8.28 6.63
CA PRO A 40 -24.04 6.89 6.25
C PRO A 40 -24.63 6.73 4.85
N GLU A 41 -25.49 7.67 4.44
CA GLU A 41 -26.11 7.72 3.11
C GLU A 41 -25.11 7.88 1.96
N MET A 42 -23.91 8.41 2.23
CA MET A 42 -22.86 8.61 1.23
C MET A 42 -21.85 7.46 1.16
N GLN A 43 -22.08 6.35 1.88
CA GLN A 43 -21.14 5.23 2.01
C GLN A 43 -20.61 4.72 0.67
N GLY A 44 -21.49 4.47 -0.30
CA GLY A 44 -21.09 3.92 -1.60
C GLY A 44 -20.10 4.82 -2.35
N ARG A 45 -20.31 6.14 -2.31
CA ARG A 45 -19.42 7.11 -2.95
C ARG A 45 -18.09 7.23 -2.21
N ILE A 46 -18.12 7.20 -0.88
CA ILE A 46 -16.90 7.25 -0.04
C ILE A 46 -16.03 6.02 -0.32
N LEU A 47 -16.62 4.83 -0.31
CA LEU A 47 -15.89 3.59 -0.58
C LEU A 47 -15.33 3.56 -2.01
N SER A 48 -16.10 4.02 -3.01
CA SER A 48 -15.60 4.12 -4.39
C SER A 48 -14.34 4.98 -4.47
N THR A 49 -14.33 6.16 -3.85
CA THR A 49 -13.14 7.02 -3.83
C THR A 49 -12.01 6.39 -3.03
N ALA A 50 -12.30 5.77 -1.88
CA ALA A 50 -11.30 5.11 -1.05
C ALA A 50 -10.59 3.97 -1.79
N PHE A 51 -11.32 3.15 -2.55
CA PHE A 51 -10.72 2.08 -3.35
C PHE A 51 -9.85 2.59 -4.50
N VAL A 52 -10.26 3.70 -5.16
CA VAL A 52 -9.41 4.32 -6.19
C VAL A 52 -8.09 4.81 -5.58
N MET A 53 -8.14 5.46 -4.41
CA MET A 53 -6.94 5.93 -3.73
C MET A 53 -6.08 4.77 -3.22
N ALA A 54 -6.68 3.72 -2.67
CA ALA A 54 -5.96 2.52 -2.24
C ALA A 54 -5.25 1.83 -3.41
N GLY A 55 -5.91 1.72 -4.57
CA GLY A 55 -5.29 1.20 -5.78
C GLY A 55 -4.10 2.04 -6.26
N LEU A 56 -4.17 3.37 -6.11
CA LEU A 56 -3.05 4.26 -6.43
C LEU A 56 -1.86 4.06 -5.48
N VAL A 57 -2.12 3.77 -4.20
CA VAL A 57 -1.10 3.42 -3.21
C VAL A 57 -0.46 2.07 -3.54
N ASP A 58 -1.25 1.07 -3.91
CA ASP A 58 -0.75 -0.25 -4.30
C ASP A 58 0.05 -0.22 -5.61
N ALA A 59 -0.25 0.70 -6.53
CA ALA A 59 0.56 0.91 -7.72
C ALA A 59 2.01 1.28 -7.38
N VAL A 60 2.24 2.00 -6.27
CA VAL A 60 3.60 2.30 -5.78
C VAL A 60 4.28 1.04 -5.25
N LEU A 61 3.56 0.20 -4.50
CA LEU A 61 4.07 -1.10 -4.03
C LEU A 61 4.44 -2.04 -5.18
N ALA A 62 3.68 -2.01 -6.28
CA ALA A 62 3.96 -2.82 -7.46
C ALA A 62 5.34 -2.52 -8.06
N PHE A 63 5.84 -1.28 -7.99
CA PHE A 63 7.20 -0.96 -8.44
C PHE A 63 8.28 -1.63 -7.58
N VAL A 64 8.06 -1.76 -6.26
CA VAL A 64 8.98 -2.50 -5.37
C VAL A 64 9.03 -3.97 -5.77
N LEU A 65 7.87 -4.59 -5.98
CA LEU A 65 7.79 -5.98 -6.45
C LEU A 65 8.45 -6.15 -7.82
N LEU A 66 8.22 -5.21 -8.74
CA LEU A 66 8.83 -5.21 -10.06
C LEU A 66 10.37 -5.22 -9.96
N ILE A 67 10.96 -4.33 -9.16
CA ILE A 67 12.41 -4.31 -8.94
C ILE A 67 12.89 -5.64 -8.35
N VAL A 68 12.22 -6.13 -7.30
CA VAL A 68 12.61 -7.37 -6.59
C VAL A 68 12.58 -8.63 -7.48
N PHE A 69 11.65 -8.71 -8.43
CA PHE A 69 11.55 -9.85 -9.34
C PHE A 69 12.36 -9.69 -10.64
N THR A 70 12.80 -8.48 -10.97
CA THR A 70 13.59 -8.21 -12.19
C THR A 70 15.10 -8.13 -11.94
N THR A 71 15.52 -7.97 -10.68
CA THR A 71 16.94 -7.99 -10.25
C THR A 71 17.24 -9.22 -9.40
#